data_AF-A0A356P5E7-F1
#
_entry.id   AF-A0A356P5E7-F1
#
_cell.length_a   1.000
_cell.length_b   1.000
_cell.length_c   1.000
_cell.angle_alpha   90.00
_cell.angle_beta   90.00
_cell.angle_gamma   90.00
#
_symmetry.space_group_name_H-M   'P 1'
#
loop_
_entity.id
_entity.type
_entity.pdbx_description
1 polymer ?
#
loop_
_entity_poly.entity_id
_entity_poly.type
_entity_poly.pdbx_seq_one_letter_code
_entity_poly.pdbx_strand_id
1 'polypeptide(L)'
;MASERADTARLKTATEFAMRTVSDNLDFEKSILRSVLAAIHIAIKDDGAPEKGLFHIKQQVPDYWGSRDMIKQLLLVLKDTKDIENMPHWAESADMADHLYVLVDNDHI
;
A
#
# COMPACT_ATOMS: atom_id res chain seq x y z
N MET A 1 -5.61 31.00 -15.52
CA MET A 1 -4.29 30.54 -15.03
C MET A 1 -4.45 29.80 -13.71
N ALA A 2 -5.17 28.66 -13.72
CA ALA A 2 -5.43 27.83 -12.53
C ALA A 2 -4.99 26.36 -12.73
N SER A 3 -4.42 26.04 -13.90
CA SER A 3 -4.12 24.66 -14.33
C SER A 3 -2.77 24.14 -13.83
N GLU A 4 -1.77 25.02 -13.71
CA GLU A 4 -0.37 24.59 -13.44
C GLU A 4 -0.13 24.11 -12.00
N ARG A 5 -1.01 24.44 -11.05
CA ARG A 5 -0.92 24.00 -9.65
C ARG A 5 -1.53 22.61 -9.40
N ALA A 6 -2.44 22.15 -10.27
CA ALA A 6 -3.03 20.83 -10.17
C ALA A 6 -2.02 19.75 -10.63
N ASP A 7 -1.22 20.06 -11.65
CA ASP A 7 -0.14 19.19 -12.16
C ASP A 7 1.01 18.98 -11.17
N THR A 8 1.07 19.76 -10.09
CA THR A 8 2.03 19.57 -8.99
C THR A 8 1.50 18.70 -7.85
N ALA A 9 0.20 18.38 -7.83
CA ALA A 9 -0.43 17.55 -6.80
C ALA A 9 -0.31 16.06 -7.18
N ARG A 10 0.85 15.47 -6.88
CA ARG A 10 1.11 14.04 -7.11
C ARG A 10 0.67 13.18 -5.92
N LEU A 11 0.06 12.02 -6.19
CA LEU A 11 -0.19 11.02 -5.16
C LEU A 11 1.14 10.41 -4.68
N LYS A 12 1.40 10.52 -3.38
CA LYS A 12 2.58 9.95 -2.71
C LYS A 12 2.57 8.43 -2.77
N THR A 13 3.70 7.80 -3.06
CA THR A 13 3.85 6.33 -3.05
C THR A 13 3.81 5.76 -1.64
N ALA A 14 3.65 4.44 -1.53
CA ALA A 14 3.83 3.71 -0.26
C ALA A 14 5.18 4.04 0.40
N THR A 15 6.26 4.10 -0.38
CA THR A 15 7.62 4.45 0.08
C THR A 15 7.73 5.91 0.52
N GLU A 16 6.95 6.83 -0.05
CA GLU A 16 6.92 8.24 0.36
C GLU A 16 6.06 8.48 1.60
N PHE A 17 4.99 7.71 1.78
CA PHE A 17 4.24 7.65 3.03
C PHE A 17 5.09 7.04 4.16
N ALA A 18 5.89 6.01 3.87
CA ALA A 18 6.83 5.37 4.81
C ALA A 18 6.21 5.15 6.21
N MET A 19 6.96 5.52 7.26
CA MET A 19 6.48 5.74 8.65
C MET A 19 6.25 7.23 8.95
N ARG A 20 6.31 8.09 7.93
CA ARG A 20 6.09 9.53 8.11
C ARG A 20 4.58 9.74 8.23
N THR A 21 4.12 10.66 9.09
CA THR A 21 2.71 10.87 9.52
C THR A 21 2.12 9.88 10.53
N VAL A 22 2.90 8.91 11.03
CA VAL A 22 2.54 8.16 12.26
C VAL A 22 2.50 9.17 13.41
N SER A 23 1.39 9.26 14.15
CA SER A 23 1.08 10.25 15.19
C SER A 23 0.44 11.59 14.75
N ASP A 24 0.25 11.86 13.46
CA ASP A 24 -0.36 13.13 12.99
C ASP A 24 -1.89 13.03 12.88
N ASN A 25 -2.38 11.86 12.46
CA ASN A 25 -3.81 11.54 12.38
C ASN A 25 -4.06 10.09 12.82
N LEU A 26 -4.62 9.92 14.03
CA LEU A 26 -4.86 8.63 14.65
C LEU A 26 -5.84 7.74 13.87
N ASP A 27 -6.81 8.34 13.18
CA ASP A 27 -7.83 7.59 12.42
C ASP A 27 -7.23 7.01 11.14
N PHE A 28 -6.42 7.81 10.44
CA PHE A 28 -5.68 7.33 9.27
C PHE A 28 -4.60 6.32 9.67
N GLU A 29 -3.89 6.55 10.77
CA GLU A 29 -2.87 5.64 11.27
C GLU A 29 -3.40 4.22 11.50
N LYS A 30 -4.62 4.11 12.03
CA LYS A 30 -5.31 2.85 12.31
C LYS A 30 -6.09 2.28 11.12
N SER A 31 -6.07 2.95 9.97
CA SER A 31 -6.80 2.51 8.79
C SER A 31 -6.12 1.32 8.11
N ILE A 32 -6.92 0.45 7.49
CA ILE A 32 -6.42 -0.70 6.70
C ILE A 32 -5.54 -0.21 5.54
N LEU A 33 -5.92 0.90 4.89
CA LEU A 33 -5.13 1.51 3.83
C LEU A 33 -3.72 1.87 4.30
N ARG A 34 -3.58 2.44 5.51
CA ARG A 34 -2.28 2.77 6.07
C ARG A 34 -1.42 1.54 6.33
N SER A 35 -2.01 0.47 6.85
CA SER A 35 -1.33 -0.82 7.05
C SER A 35 -0.88 -1.43 5.72
N VAL A 36 -1.69 -1.34 4.67
CA VAL A 36 -1.35 -1.82 3.32
C VAL A 36 -0.19 -1.01 2.72
N LEU A 37 -0.23 0.33 2.81
CA LEU A 37 0.87 1.20 2.36
C LEU A 37 2.17 0.93 3.15
N ALA A 38 2.06 0.72 4.47
CA ALA A 38 3.21 0.34 5.29
C ALA A 38 3.81 -1.00 4.85
N ALA A 39 2.97 -1.99 4.58
CA ALA A 39 3.39 -3.32 4.16
C ALA A 39 4.13 -3.32 2.82
N ILE A 40 3.63 -2.57 1.84
CA ILE A 40 4.32 -2.37 0.56
C ILE A 40 5.70 -1.76 0.78
N HIS A 41 5.79 -0.69 1.59
CA HIS A 41 7.07 -0.05 1.90
C HIS A 41 8.05 -0.99 2.61
N ILE A 42 7.57 -1.76 3.60
CA ILE A 42 8.39 -2.72 4.35
C ILE A 42 8.91 -3.81 3.43
N ALA A 43 8.06 -4.38 2.57
CA ALA A 43 8.45 -5.42 1.64
C ALA A 43 9.50 -4.92 0.63
N ILE A 44 9.34 -3.71 0.09
CA ILE A 44 10.35 -3.09 -0.80
C ILE A 44 11.66 -2.88 -0.05
N LYS A 45 11.61 -2.37 1.19
CA LYS A 45 12.80 -2.09 2.00
C LYS A 45 13.54 -3.35 2.43
N ASP A 46 12.83 -4.45 2.67
CA ASP A 46 13.40 -5.74 3.08
C ASP A 46 13.71 -6.60 1.84
N ASP A 47 14.55 -6.08 0.95
CA ASP A 47 15.04 -6.75 -0.26
C ASP A 47 13.95 -7.30 -1.20
N GLY A 48 12.79 -6.67 -1.23
CA GLY A 48 11.67 -7.09 -2.07
C GLY A 48 10.94 -8.34 -1.56
N ALA A 49 10.95 -8.59 -0.25
CA ALA A 49 10.30 -9.72 0.41
C ALA A 49 8.80 -9.48 0.72
N PRO A 50 7.85 -9.94 -0.13
CA PRO A 50 6.42 -9.71 0.08
C PRO A 50 5.87 -10.38 1.36
N GLU A 51 6.48 -11.46 1.82
CA GLU A 51 6.09 -12.15 3.06
C GLU A 51 6.22 -11.26 4.30
N LYS A 52 7.16 -10.30 4.28
CA LYS A 52 7.38 -9.34 5.36
C LYS A 52 6.27 -8.31 5.40
N GLY A 53 5.81 -7.88 4.22
CA GLY A 53 4.62 -7.04 4.09
C GLY A 53 3.37 -7.77 4.59
N LEU A 54 3.16 -9.03 4.18
CA LEU A 54 2.02 -9.82 4.67
C LEU A 54 2.06 -9.99 6.19
N PHE A 55 3.23 -10.32 6.75
CA PHE A 55 3.42 -10.43 8.19
C PHE A 55 3.03 -9.13 8.92
N HIS A 56 3.45 -7.98 8.38
CA HIS A 56 3.07 -6.67 8.92
C HIS A 56 1.55 -6.45 8.90
N ILE A 57 0.86 -6.77 7.80
CA ILE A 57 -0.60 -6.65 7.70
C ILE A 57 -1.28 -7.49 8.79
N LYS A 58 -0.86 -8.74 8.95
CA LYS A 58 -1.41 -9.65 9.98
C LYS A 58 -1.19 -9.13 11.40
N GLN A 59 -0.09 -8.42 11.65
CA GLN A 59 0.18 -7.83 12.96
C GLN A 59 -0.62 -6.55 13.24
N GLN A 60 -0.86 -5.73 12.21
CA GLN A 60 -1.47 -4.41 12.38
C GLN A 60 -2.98 -4.40 12.22
N VAL A 61 -3.56 -5.35 11.48
CA VAL A 61 -5.01 -5.44 11.24
C VAL A 61 -5.61 -6.42 12.26
N PRO A 62 -6.38 -5.95 13.27
CA PRO A 62 -6.86 -6.80 14.37
C PRO A 62 -7.76 -7.95 13.90
N ASP A 63 -8.58 -7.72 12.87
CA ASP A 63 -9.41 -8.74 12.22
C ASP A 63 -8.96 -8.93 10.77
N TYR A 64 -7.75 -9.45 10.59
CA TYR A 64 -7.17 -9.71 9.28
C TYR A 64 -8.09 -10.60 8.41
N TRP A 65 -8.61 -11.69 8.97
CA TRP A 65 -9.44 -12.65 8.24
C TRP A 65 -10.76 -12.03 7.79
N GLY A 66 -11.46 -11.29 8.64
CA GLY A 66 -12.67 -10.56 8.28
C GLY A 66 -12.41 -9.38 7.32
N SER A 67 -11.21 -8.79 7.36
CA SER A 67 -10.81 -7.66 6.51
C SER A 67 -10.11 -8.06 5.21
N ARG A 68 -9.93 -9.36 4.96
CA ARG A 68 -9.11 -9.88 3.86
C ARG A 68 -9.58 -9.40 2.49
N ASP A 69 -10.88 -9.40 2.24
CA ASP A 69 -11.43 -8.91 0.98
C ASP A 69 -11.18 -7.43 0.78
N MET A 70 -11.29 -6.62 1.84
CA MET A 70 -10.96 -5.19 1.79
C MET A 70 -9.47 -4.98 1.48
N ILE A 71 -8.58 -5.72 2.13
CA ILE A 71 -7.13 -5.67 1.86
C ILE A 71 -6.84 -6.00 0.39
N LYS A 72 -7.46 -7.05 -0.14
CA LYS A 72 -7.34 -7.42 -1.56
C LYS A 72 -7.83 -6.33 -2.49
N GLN A 73 -8.98 -5.71 -2.21
CA GLN A 73 -9.49 -4.60 -3.03
C GLN A 73 -8.55 -3.39 -3.01
N LEU A 74 -7.98 -3.05 -1.85
CA LEU A 74 -7.00 -1.97 -1.76
C LEU A 74 -5.73 -2.29 -2.57
N LEU A 75 -5.19 -3.50 -2.46
CA LEU A 75 -4.03 -3.93 -3.24
C LEU A 75 -4.32 -3.93 -4.75
N LEU A 76 -5.53 -4.29 -5.16
CA LEU A 76 -5.98 -4.24 -6.55
C LEU A 76 -5.98 -2.79 -7.09
N VAL A 77 -6.53 -1.84 -6.34
CA VAL A 77 -6.49 -0.42 -6.73
C VAL A 77 -5.06 0.09 -6.82
N LEU A 78 -4.18 -0.33 -5.89
CA LEU A 78 -2.79 0.13 -5.86
C LEU A 78 -1.95 -0.47 -6.99
N LYS A 79 -2.15 -1.74 -7.38
CA LYS A 79 -1.41 -2.34 -8.49
C LYS A 79 -1.78 -1.72 -9.84
N ASP A 80 -3.02 -1.28 -10.02
CA ASP A 80 -3.49 -0.66 -11.25
C ASP A 80 -2.88 0.73 -11.47
N THR A 81 -2.21 1.31 -10.46
CA THR A 81 -1.50 2.60 -10.59
C THR A 81 -0.35 2.56 -11.59
N LYS A 82 0.20 1.38 -11.90
CA LYS A 82 1.24 1.23 -12.93
C LYS A 82 0.75 1.52 -14.35
N ASP A 83 -0.56 1.35 -14.60
CA ASP A 83 -1.18 1.55 -15.90
C ASP A 83 -1.67 3.00 -16.10
N ILE A 84 -1.44 3.87 -15.11
CA ILE A 84 -1.77 5.30 -15.18
C ILE A 84 -0.57 6.08 -15.72
N GLU A 85 -0.73 6.67 -16.91
CA GLU A 85 0.34 7.36 -17.67
C GLU A 85 1.13 8.39 -16.84
N ASN A 86 0.46 9.10 -15.93
CA ASN A 86 1.08 10.13 -15.08
C ASN A 86 1.58 9.61 -13.71
N MET A 87 1.72 8.29 -13.53
CA MET A 87 2.18 7.69 -12.26
C MET A 87 3.40 6.75 -12.39
N PRO A 88 4.44 7.07 -13.19
CA PRO A 88 5.59 6.19 -13.37
C PRO A 88 6.37 5.94 -12.07
N HIS A 89 6.30 6.87 -11.10
CA HIS A 89 6.92 6.74 -9.77
C HIS A 89 6.25 5.68 -8.89
N TRP A 90 5.06 5.19 -9.23
CA TRP A 90 4.39 4.12 -8.50
C TRP A 90 4.81 2.72 -8.92
N ALA A 91 5.53 2.55 -10.03
CA ALA A 91 5.82 1.24 -10.63
C ALA A 91 6.29 0.19 -9.60
N GLU A 92 7.32 0.49 -8.81
CA GLU A 92 7.84 -0.43 -7.78
C GLU A 92 6.81 -0.77 -6.69
N SER A 93 6.02 0.23 -6.26
CA SER A 93 4.95 0.03 -5.28
C SER A 93 3.78 -0.78 -5.84
N ALA A 94 3.46 -0.59 -7.12
CA ALA A 94 2.41 -1.31 -7.82
C ALA A 94 2.78 -2.78 -8.06
N ASP A 95 4.03 -3.06 -8.44
CA ASP A 95 4.54 -4.42 -8.59
C ASP A 95 4.54 -5.16 -7.25
N MET A 96 4.99 -4.51 -6.17
CA MET A 96 4.92 -5.11 -4.83
C MET A 96 3.48 -5.30 -4.35
N ALA A 97 2.55 -4.41 -4.70
CA ALA A 97 1.13 -4.58 -4.39
C ALA A 97 0.55 -5.83 -5.07
N ASP A 98 0.99 -6.15 -6.28
CA ASP A 98 0.57 -7.38 -6.99
C ASP A 98 1.11 -8.64 -6.30
N HIS A 99 2.39 -8.64 -5.88
CA HIS A 99 2.96 -9.75 -5.11
C HIS A 99 2.22 -9.97 -3.77
N LEU A 100 1.94 -8.89 -3.05
CA LEU A 100 1.16 -8.95 -1.80
C LEU A 100 -0.27 -9.44 -2.04
N TYR A 101 -0.90 -9.02 -3.14
CA TYR A 101 -2.24 -9.48 -3.50
C TYR A 101 -2.26 -11.00 -3.65
N VAL A 102 -1.29 -11.57 -4.39
CA VAL A 102 -1.17 -13.01 -4.58
C VAL A 102 -0.96 -13.73 -3.25
N LEU A 103 -0.10 -13.20 -2.36
CA LEU A 103 0.09 -13.82 -1.05
C LEU A 103 -1.18 -13.79 -0.20
N VAL A 104 -1.86 -12.65 -0.11
CA VAL A 104 -3.11 -12.53 0.65
C VAL A 104 -4.18 -13.47 0.07
N ASP A 105 -4.28 -13.56 -1.27
CA ASP A 105 -5.26 -14.41 -1.96
C ASP A 105 -5.01 -15.93 -1.78
N ASN A 106 -3.75 -16.33 -1.61
CA ASN A 106 -3.39 -17.73 -1.35
C ASN A 106 -3.24 -18.05 0.14
N ASP A 107 -3.35 -17.05 1.02
CA ASP A 107 -3.28 -17.23 2.45
C ASP A 107 -4.53 -17.98 2.95
N HIS A 108 -4.29 -19.08 3.64
CA HIS A 108 -5.30 -19.98 4.19
C HIS A 108 -4.95 -20.31 5.65
N ILE A 109 -5.97 -20.58 6.46
CA ILE A 109 -5.83 -21.10 7.82
C ILE A 109 -5.57 -22.60 7.78
#